data_AF-A0A965WA96-F1
#
_entry.id   AF-A0A965WA96-F1
#
_cell.length_a   1.000
_cell.length_b   1.000
_cell.length_c   1.000
_cell.angle_alpha   90.00
_cell.angle_beta   90.00
_cell.angle_gamma   90.00
#
_symmetry.space_group_name_H-M   'P 1'
#
loop_
_entity.id
_entity.type
_entity.pdbx_description
1 polymer ?
#
loop_
_entity_poly.entity_id
_entity_poly.type
_entity_poly.pdbx_seq_one_letter_code
_entity_poly.pdbx_strand_id
1 'polypeptide(L)'
;MSLLACLTALTLSTILLLPPAWLLHRVLIYQSQIETRFLQQQNVDRSLELIGRAIQGAGYQATTSQYRATVESIKIQKGSSSRSGDAIVLTQDIPDQLGYDCMGNALTRERTIKQQAYQRFYLEPNRHDSRTQKLMCQSVDRQGRLHQGEILNNVLSLQIDWVRANSLTHQPEISRTSTGLITITLRVQPQIGQNDPARVIEQTRYISQRHGMYNP
;
A
#
# COMPACT_ATOMS: atom_id res chain seq x y z
N MET A 1 -59.06 -28.23 12.73
CA MET A 1 -57.83 -27.56 13.19
C MET A 1 -58.22 -26.49 14.20
N SER A 2 -57.84 -26.60 15.47
CA SER A 2 -58.20 -25.57 16.47
C SER A 2 -57.23 -24.38 16.40
N LEU A 3 -57.74 -23.17 16.60
CA LEU A 3 -56.92 -21.95 16.73
C LEU A 3 -55.82 -22.10 17.79
N LEU A 4 -56.13 -22.81 18.88
CA LEU A 4 -55.18 -23.12 19.95
C LEU A 4 -53.96 -23.90 19.44
N ALA A 5 -54.17 -24.93 18.61
CA ALA A 5 -53.08 -25.74 18.05
C ALA A 5 -52.19 -24.93 17.10
N CYS A 6 -52.76 -23.95 16.39
CA CYS A 6 -51.98 -23.05 15.54
C CYS A 6 -51.14 -22.08 16.39
N LEU A 7 -51.71 -21.52 17.45
CA LEU A 7 -50.99 -20.63 18.37
C LEU A 7 -49.85 -21.35 19.10
N THR A 8 -50.06 -22.58 19.57
CA THR A 8 -48.98 -23.37 20.22
C THR A 8 -47.88 -23.76 19.25
N ALA A 9 -48.22 -24.09 18.00
CA ALA A 9 -47.23 -24.38 16.97
C ALA A 9 -46.38 -23.15 16.63
N LEU A 10 -46.99 -21.96 16.51
CA LEU A 10 -46.28 -20.71 16.26
C LEU A 10 -45.37 -20.33 17.42
N THR A 11 -45.85 -20.42 18.67
CA THR A 11 -45.01 -20.09 19.84
C THR A 11 -43.83 -21.06 19.97
N LEU A 12 -44.06 -22.37 19.83
CA LEU A 12 -42.98 -23.36 19.84
C LEU A 12 -41.98 -23.12 18.70
N SER A 13 -42.45 -22.79 17.49
CA SER A 13 -41.58 -22.46 16.36
C SER A 13 -40.73 -21.22 16.65
N THR A 14 -41.29 -20.18 17.25
CA THR A 14 -40.52 -18.98 17.60
C THR A 14 -39.49 -19.25 18.69
N ILE A 15 -39.83 -20.03 19.71
CA ILE A 15 -38.90 -20.42 20.80
C ILE A 15 -37.76 -21.28 20.25
N LEU A 16 -38.04 -22.18 19.31
CA LEU A 16 -37.03 -23.05 18.72
C LEU A 16 -36.12 -22.30 17.74
N LEU A 17 -36.67 -21.38 16.93
CA LEU A 17 -35.95 -20.75 15.82
C LEU A 17 -35.30 -19.40 16.15
N LEU A 18 -35.86 -18.60 17.07
CA LEU A 18 -35.32 -17.26 17.37
C LEU A 18 -33.92 -17.31 18.01
N PRO A 19 -33.64 -18.14 19.03
CA PRO A 19 -32.31 -18.21 19.62
C PRO A 19 -31.20 -18.60 18.62
N PRO A 20 -31.33 -19.67 17.81
CA PRO A 20 -30.29 -20.02 16.84
C PRO A 20 -30.19 -18.99 15.72
N ALA A 21 -31.30 -18.39 15.26
CA ALA A 21 -31.26 -17.34 14.25
C ALA A 21 -30.48 -16.11 14.73
N TRP A 22 -30.67 -15.71 15.99
CA TRP A 22 -29.95 -14.59 16.58
C TRP A 22 -28.45 -14.87 16.77
N LEU A 23 -28.10 -16.11 17.15
CA LEU A 23 -26.71 -16.56 17.25
C LEU A 23 -26.05 -16.56 15.87
N LEU A 24 -26.70 -17.12 14.84
CA LEU A 24 -26.21 -17.10 13.46
C LEU A 24 -25.98 -15.69 12.96
N HIS A 25 -26.95 -14.79 13.19
CA HIS A 25 -26.81 -13.37 12.83
C HIS A 25 -25.57 -12.73 13.46
N ARG A 26 -25.32 -12.98 14.76
CA ARG A 26 -24.11 -12.48 15.43
C ARG A 26 -22.83 -13.04 14.82
N VAL A 27 -22.78 -14.36 14.59
CA VAL A 27 -21.61 -15.02 14.00
C VAL A 27 -21.31 -14.46 12.62
N LEU A 28 -22.33 -14.28 11.77
CA LEU A 28 -22.17 -13.72 10.43
C LEU A 28 -21.63 -12.29 10.45
N ILE A 29 -22.10 -11.45 11.37
CA ILE A 29 -21.56 -10.08 11.54
C ILE A 29 -20.09 -10.13 11.96
N TYR A 30 -19.74 -10.96 12.94
CA TYR A 30 -18.35 -11.08 13.39
C TYR A 30 -17.44 -11.61 12.29
N GLN A 31 -17.91 -12.59 11.53
CA GLN A 31 -17.17 -13.15 10.40
C GLN A 31 -16.91 -12.10 9.32
N SER A 32 -17.92 -11.32 8.93
CA SER A 32 -17.73 -10.28 7.91
C SER A 32 -16.74 -9.20 8.38
N GLN A 33 -16.74 -8.86 9.67
CA GLN A 33 -15.78 -7.92 10.25
C GLN A 33 -14.35 -8.46 10.25
N ILE A 34 -14.17 -9.76 10.48
CA ILE A 34 -12.86 -10.42 10.43
C ILE A 34 -12.35 -10.48 8.99
N GLU A 35 -13.19 -10.91 8.05
CA GLU A 35 -12.83 -11.03 6.63
C GLU A 35 -12.42 -9.68 6.03
N THR A 36 -13.20 -8.63 6.27
CA THR A 36 -12.89 -7.28 5.78
C THR A 36 -11.56 -6.76 6.33
N ARG A 37 -11.28 -6.97 7.62
CA ARG A 37 -9.98 -6.62 8.23
C ARG A 37 -8.82 -7.41 7.63
N PHE A 38 -9.00 -8.71 7.45
CA PHE A 38 -7.97 -9.58 6.89
C PHE A 38 -7.63 -9.18 5.45
N LEU A 39 -8.64 -8.94 4.62
CA LEU A 39 -8.45 -8.47 3.25
C LEU A 39 -7.72 -7.12 3.21
N GLN A 40 -8.05 -6.21 4.13
CA GLN A 40 -7.38 -4.91 4.19
C GLN A 40 -5.93 -5.01 4.64
N GLN A 41 -5.64 -5.85 5.62
CA GLN A 41 -4.26 -6.15 6.03
C GLN A 41 -3.46 -6.72 4.85
N GLN A 42 -4.03 -7.65 4.09
CA GLN A 42 -3.39 -8.21 2.90
C GLN A 42 -3.13 -7.14 1.83
N ASN A 43 -4.06 -6.20 1.65
CA ASN A 43 -3.88 -5.09 0.70
C ASN A 43 -2.78 -4.12 1.17
N VAL A 44 -2.64 -3.87 2.47
CA VAL A 44 -1.51 -3.10 3.06
C VAL A 44 -0.19 -3.81 2.78
N ASP A 45 -0.08 -5.11 3.10
CA ASP A 45 1.12 -5.91 2.87
C ASP A 45 1.51 -5.93 1.38
N ARG A 46 0.53 -6.15 0.50
CA ARG A 46 0.73 -6.08 -0.96
C ARG A 46 1.23 -4.71 -1.41
N SER A 47 0.68 -3.63 -0.88
CA SER A 47 1.07 -2.27 -1.25
C SER A 47 2.51 -1.97 -0.85
N LEU A 48 2.90 -2.37 0.36
CA LEU A 48 4.28 -2.22 0.85
C LEU A 48 5.26 -3.09 0.06
N GLU A 49 4.86 -4.29 -0.36
CA GLU A 49 5.66 -5.14 -1.24
C GLU A 49 5.88 -4.49 -2.62
N LEU A 50 4.85 -3.90 -3.22
CA LEU A 50 4.97 -3.20 -4.50
C LEU A 50 5.93 -2.00 -4.41
N ILE A 51 5.81 -1.20 -3.34
CA ILE A 51 6.74 -0.08 -3.09
C ILE A 51 8.15 -0.62 -2.84
N GLY A 52 8.28 -1.69 -2.05
CA GLY A 52 9.56 -2.31 -1.73
C GLY A 52 10.31 -2.83 -2.94
N ARG A 53 9.63 -3.54 -3.84
CA ARG A 53 10.21 -4.00 -5.11
C ARG A 53 10.66 -2.86 -5.99
N ALA A 54 9.87 -1.78 -6.07
CA ALA A 54 10.24 -0.61 -6.85
C ALA A 54 11.49 0.09 -6.28
N ILE A 55 11.61 0.19 -4.96
CA ILE A 55 12.81 0.74 -4.29
C ILE A 55 14.03 -0.15 -4.52
N GLN A 56 13.87 -1.46 -4.43
CA GLN A 56 14.96 -2.41 -4.68
C GLN A 56 15.47 -2.32 -6.12
N GLY A 57 14.57 -2.14 -7.10
CA GLY A 57 14.95 -1.95 -8.50
C GLY A 57 15.54 -0.57 -8.80
N ALA A 58 15.21 0.46 -8.02
CA ALA A 58 15.68 1.81 -8.25
C ALA A 58 17.22 1.89 -8.29
N GLY A 59 17.74 2.60 -9.28
CA GLY A 59 19.17 2.73 -9.52
C GLY A 59 19.80 1.56 -10.26
N TYR A 60 19.03 0.54 -10.65
CA TYR A 60 19.52 -0.47 -11.58
C TYR A 60 20.03 0.20 -12.86
N GLN A 61 21.25 -0.17 -13.28
CA GLN A 61 21.89 0.28 -14.50
C GLN A 61 22.14 -0.92 -15.39
N ALA A 62 21.66 -0.89 -16.63
CA ALA A 62 21.91 -1.95 -17.58
C ALA A 62 23.37 -1.92 -18.04
N THR A 63 23.97 -3.09 -18.28
CA THR A 63 25.39 -3.22 -18.67
C THR A 63 25.75 -2.44 -19.94
N THR A 64 24.74 -2.18 -20.78
CA THR A 64 24.86 -1.49 -22.07
C THR A 64 24.55 0.01 -21.99
N SER A 65 24.19 0.54 -20.81
CA SER A 65 23.82 1.94 -20.66
C SER A 65 25.04 2.86 -20.84
N GLN A 66 24.99 3.69 -21.89
CA GLN A 66 25.97 4.78 -22.11
C GLN A 66 25.69 6.00 -21.22
N TYR A 67 24.48 6.08 -20.64
CA TYR A 67 24.03 7.17 -19.79
C TYR A 67 24.36 6.89 -18.31
N ARG A 68 25.62 7.15 -17.92
CA ARG A 68 26.03 7.24 -16.50
C ARG A 68 25.66 8.58 -15.89
N ALA A 69 24.42 9.04 -16.11
CA ALA A 69 23.99 10.26 -15.46
C ALA A 69 23.78 9.95 -13.98
N THR A 70 24.42 10.74 -13.11
CA THR A 70 24.27 10.83 -11.65
C THR A 70 22.87 11.29 -11.23
N VAL A 71 21.83 10.81 -11.93
CA VAL A 71 20.44 11.09 -11.59
C VAL A 71 20.14 10.33 -10.32
N GLU A 72 19.74 11.06 -9.28
CA GLU A 72 19.17 10.47 -8.06
C GLU A 72 18.04 9.53 -8.44
N SER A 73 18.30 8.22 -8.34
CA SER A 73 17.37 7.16 -8.71
C SER A 73 16.22 7.02 -7.73
N ILE A 74 16.34 7.63 -6.55
CA ILE A 74 15.31 7.70 -5.53
C ILE A 74 15.19 9.14 -5.08
N LYS A 75 13.98 9.70 -5.22
CA LYS A 75 13.64 11.04 -4.72
C LYS A 75 12.45 10.95 -3.79
N ILE A 76 12.68 11.25 -2.52
CA ILE A 76 11.63 11.36 -1.51
C ILE A 76 11.14 12.81 -1.50
N GLN A 77 9.84 12.99 -1.69
CA GLN A 77 9.16 14.27 -1.63
C GLN A 77 8.38 14.31 -0.32
N LYS A 78 8.81 15.15 0.60
CA LYS A 78 8.11 15.32 1.88
C LYS A 78 6.79 16.05 1.67
N GLY A 79 5.74 15.54 2.30
CA GLY A 79 4.44 16.21 2.33
C GLY A 79 4.53 17.53 3.09
N SER A 80 3.89 18.59 2.57
CA SER A 80 3.81 19.88 3.27
C SER A 80 2.82 19.86 4.45
N SER A 81 1.98 18.84 4.54
CA SER A 81 1.01 18.66 5.63
C SER A 81 0.82 17.18 5.98
N SER A 82 0.35 16.90 7.21
CA SER A 82 0.02 15.53 7.65
C SER A 82 -1.03 14.83 6.77
N ARG A 83 -1.80 15.61 5.99
CA ARG A 83 -2.83 15.13 5.05
C ARG A 83 -2.34 14.96 3.62
N SER A 84 -1.13 15.39 3.24
CA SER A 84 -0.64 15.20 1.86
C SER A 84 0.19 13.92 1.70
N GLY A 85 0.64 13.34 2.82
CA GLY A 85 1.58 12.21 2.82
C GLY A 85 2.92 12.55 2.15
N ASP A 86 3.90 11.70 2.36
CA ASP A 86 5.12 11.72 1.56
C ASP A 86 4.85 11.06 0.19
N ALA A 87 5.70 11.37 -0.78
CA ALA A 87 5.74 10.69 -2.05
C ALA A 87 7.16 10.23 -2.36
N ILE A 88 7.28 9.21 -3.19
CA ILE A 88 8.58 8.70 -3.65
C ILE A 88 8.57 8.52 -5.16
N VAL A 89 9.61 9.02 -5.82
CA VAL A 89 9.86 8.83 -7.24
C VAL A 89 11.09 7.95 -7.39
N LEU A 90 10.96 6.95 -8.25
CA LEU A 90 11.92 5.88 -8.45
C LEU A 90 12.22 5.77 -9.94
N THR A 91 13.50 5.79 -10.28
CA THR A 91 13.98 5.61 -11.65
C THR A 91 15.03 4.52 -11.72
N GLN A 92 15.00 3.77 -12.82
CA GLN A 92 15.94 2.69 -13.10
C GLN A 92 16.05 2.51 -14.61
N ASP A 93 17.15 1.92 -15.07
CA ASP A 93 17.22 1.41 -16.43
C ASP A 93 16.28 0.20 -16.60
N ILE A 94 16.02 -0.18 -17.84
CA ILE A 94 15.26 -1.38 -18.13
C ILE A 94 16.12 -2.59 -17.77
N PRO A 95 15.66 -3.49 -16.89
CA PRO A 95 16.43 -4.66 -16.51
C PRO A 95 16.68 -5.59 -17.70
N ASP A 96 17.87 -6.20 -17.72
CA ASP A 96 18.25 -7.22 -18.71
C ASP A 96 17.33 -8.46 -18.62
N GLN A 97 16.75 -8.68 -17.43
CA GLN A 97 15.70 -9.68 -17.16
C GLN A 97 14.32 -9.02 -17.05
N LEU A 98 13.26 -9.81 -17.16
CA LEU A 98 11.89 -9.32 -17.08
C LEU A 98 11.61 -8.61 -15.74
N GLY A 99 11.34 -7.31 -15.79
CA GLY A 99 10.88 -6.50 -14.66
C GLY A 99 9.46 -5.98 -14.88
N TYR A 100 8.77 -5.64 -13.79
CA TYR A 100 7.41 -5.11 -13.81
C TYR A 100 7.33 -3.78 -13.06
N ASP A 101 6.46 -2.89 -13.50
CA ASP A 101 6.09 -1.69 -12.77
C ASP A 101 5.08 -1.98 -11.65
N CYS A 102 4.77 -0.95 -10.86
CA CYS A 102 3.82 -1.01 -9.76
C CYS A 102 2.36 -1.24 -10.17
N MET A 103 2.06 -1.22 -11.47
CA MET A 103 0.76 -1.63 -12.03
C MET A 103 0.78 -3.05 -12.62
N GLY A 104 1.92 -3.75 -12.55
CA GLY A 104 2.10 -5.09 -13.09
C GLY A 104 2.36 -5.15 -14.59
N ASN A 105 2.71 -4.03 -15.24
CA ASN A 105 3.13 -4.03 -16.63
C ASN A 105 4.61 -4.34 -16.75
N ALA A 106 4.99 -5.14 -17.75
CA ALA A 106 6.40 -5.34 -18.08
C ALA A 106 7.08 -4.01 -18.43
N LEU A 107 8.27 -3.81 -17.87
CA LEU A 107 9.15 -2.67 -18.18
C LEU A 107 9.73 -2.86 -19.57
N THR A 108 9.40 -1.95 -20.49
CA THR A 108 9.85 -1.99 -21.90
C THR A 108 10.33 -0.62 -22.33
N ARG A 109 11.04 -0.53 -23.46
CA ARG A 109 11.62 0.73 -23.96
C ARG A 109 10.58 1.80 -24.23
N GLU A 110 9.40 1.40 -24.68
CA GLU A 110 8.27 2.30 -24.97
C GLU A 110 7.64 2.88 -23.69
N ARG A 111 7.87 2.23 -22.54
CA ARG A 111 7.38 2.63 -21.21
C ARG A 111 8.46 3.33 -20.38
N THR A 112 9.25 4.18 -21.02
CA THR A 112 10.32 4.93 -20.35
C THR A 112 10.20 6.42 -20.56
N ILE A 113 10.76 7.18 -19.61
CA ILE A 113 11.02 8.61 -19.75
C ILE A 113 12.53 8.76 -19.79
N LYS A 114 13.06 9.35 -20.87
CA LYS A 114 14.51 9.49 -21.08
C LYS A 114 15.25 8.15 -20.94
N GLN A 115 14.70 7.08 -21.52
CA GLN A 115 15.23 5.71 -21.49
C GLN A 115 15.26 5.05 -20.10
N GLN A 116 14.68 5.67 -19.08
CA GLN A 116 14.54 5.10 -17.74
C GLN A 116 13.08 4.74 -17.43
N ALA A 117 12.89 3.60 -16.81
CA ALA A 117 11.61 3.25 -16.20
C ALA A 117 11.35 4.24 -15.06
N TYR A 118 10.12 4.76 -15.03
CA TYR A 118 9.68 5.74 -14.04
C TYR A 118 8.54 5.15 -13.22
N GLN A 119 8.66 5.24 -11.90
CA GLN A 119 7.60 4.87 -10.97
C GLN A 119 7.47 5.93 -9.88
N ARG A 120 6.24 6.25 -9.50
CA ARG A 120 5.95 7.18 -8.40
C ARG A 120 4.84 6.63 -7.52
N PHE A 121 5.02 6.72 -6.21
CA PHE A 121 4.00 6.43 -5.21
C PHE A 121 3.68 7.69 -4.42
N TYR A 122 2.39 7.97 -4.27
CA TYR A 122 1.91 9.19 -3.61
C TYR A 122 0.46 9.03 -3.15
N LEU A 123 -0.02 9.95 -2.34
CA LEU A 123 -1.41 9.96 -1.89
C LEU A 123 -2.26 10.95 -2.68
N GLU A 124 -3.46 10.52 -3.08
CA GLU A 124 -4.52 11.39 -3.58
C GLU A 124 -5.68 11.47 -2.57
N PRO A 125 -6.35 12.61 -2.42
CA PRO A 125 -7.56 12.71 -1.61
C PRO A 125 -8.63 11.70 -2.03
N ASN A 126 -9.28 11.06 -1.06
CA ASN A 126 -10.42 10.20 -1.34
C ASN A 126 -11.66 11.05 -1.62
N ARG A 127 -12.36 10.78 -2.73
CA ARG A 127 -13.57 11.51 -3.14
C ARG A 127 -14.77 11.20 -2.25
N HIS A 128 -14.78 10.04 -1.60
CA HIS A 128 -15.92 9.57 -0.79
C HIS A 128 -15.72 9.81 0.71
N ASP A 129 -14.51 10.09 1.15
CA ASP A 129 -14.20 10.41 2.55
C ASP A 129 -13.01 11.36 2.66
N SER A 130 -13.28 12.62 3.01
CA SER A 130 -12.26 13.67 3.16
C SER A 130 -11.22 13.42 4.27
N ARG A 131 -11.44 12.42 5.14
CA ARG A 131 -10.51 12.05 6.21
C ARG A 131 -9.45 11.08 5.74
N THR A 132 -9.68 10.41 4.61
CA THR A 132 -8.79 9.40 4.07
C THR A 132 -8.31 9.76 2.66
N GLN A 133 -7.34 9.01 2.21
CA GLN A 133 -6.63 9.16 0.96
C GLN A 133 -6.51 7.81 0.27
N LYS A 134 -6.02 7.86 -0.97
CA LYS A 134 -5.78 6.71 -1.82
C LYS A 134 -4.30 6.68 -2.15
N LEU A 135 -3.66 5.55 -1.92
CA LEU A 135 -2.31 5.31 -2.36
C LEU A 135 -2.33 5.03 -3.86
N MET A 136 -1.66 5.88 -4.61
CA MET A 136 -1.54 5.82 -6.05
C MET A 136 -0.15 5.30 -6.44
N CYS A 137 -0.11 4.48 -7.49
CA CYS A 137 1.07 4.19 -8.29
C CYS A 137 0.94 4.96 -9.60
N GLN A 138 2.04 5.51 -10.08
CA GLN A 138 2.12 6.12 -11.40
C GLN A 138 3.33 5.55 -12.14
N SER A 139 3.13 5.10 -13.37
CA SER A 139 4.18 4.62 -14.28
C SER A 139 3.89 5.08 -15.72
N VAL A 140 4.65 4.60 -16.70
CA VAL A 140 4.56 5.05 -18.09
C VAL A 140 3.82 4.02 -18.94
N ASP A 141 2.86 4.45 -19.74
CA ASP A 141 2.14 3.62 -20.71
C ASP A 141 2.98 3.33 -21.97
N ARG A 142 2.46 2.50 -22.89
CA ARG A 142 3.18 2.15 -24.13
C ARG A 142 3.38 3.33 -25.08
N GLN A 143 2.69 4.44 -24.84
CA GLN A 143 2.77 5.66 -25.62
C GLN A 143 3.73 6.68 -24.97
N GLY A 144 4.44 6.30 -23.90
CA GLY A 144 5.35 7.20 -23.19
C GLY A 144 4.66 8.21 -22.27
N ARG A 145 3.38 8.03 -21.96
CA ARG A 145 2.59 8.95 -21.12
C ARG A 145 2.49 8.43 -19.70
N LEU A 146 2.40 9.33 -18.73
CA LEU A 146 2.17 8.96 -17.34
C LEU A 146 0.74 8.43 -17.18
N HIS A 147 0.62 7.22 -16.65
CA HIS A 147 -0.62 6.57 -16.25
C HIS A 147 -0.57 6.27 -14.76
N GLN A 148 -1.72 6.38 -14.09
CA GLN A 148 -1.82 6.15 -12.65
C GLN A 148 -2.89 5.12 -12.31
N GLY A 149 -2.62 4.32 -11.31
CA GLY A 149 -3.50 3.30 -10.77
C GLY A 149 -3.57 3.41 -9.25
N GLU A 150 -4.73 3.10 -8.71
CA GLU A 150 -4.95 3.02 -7.26
C GLU A 150 -4.45 1.66 -6.73
N ILE A 151 -3.69 1.68 -5.64
CA ILE A 151 -3.13 0.49 -5.00
C ILE A 151 -3.87 0.19 -3.70
N LEU A 152 -4.24 1.23 -2.95
CA LEU A 152 -4.87 1.08 -1.65
C LEU A 152 -5.80 2.26 -1.31
N ASN A 153 -6.95 1.95 -0.72
CA ASN A 153 -7.91 2.94 -0.24
C ASN A 153 -7.86 3.13 1.28
N ASN A 154 -8.53 4.19 1.74
CA ASN A 154 -8.71 4.54 3.14
C ASN A 154 -7.38 4.77 3.89
N VAL A 155 -6.39 5.27 3.18
CA VAL A 155 -5.07 5.59 3.73
C VAL A 155 -5.17 6.88 4.54
N LEU A 156 -4.64 6.87 5.76
CA LEU A 156 -4.56 8.03 6.63
C LEU A 156 -3.25 8.80 6.43
N SER A 157 -2.14 8.09 6.25
CA SER A 157 -0.84 8.70 5.99
C SER A 157 0.14 7.72 5.37
N LEU A 158 1.07 8.25 4.59
CA LEU A 158 2.26 7.60 4.07
C LEU A 158 3.46 8.44 4.53
N GLN A 159 4.40 7.82 5.23
CA GLN A 159 5.65 8.45 5.66
C GLN A 159 6.81 7.67 5.08
N ILE A 160 7.78 8.38 4.52
CA ILE A 160 8.92 7.78 3.82
C ILE A 160 10.18 8.54 4.23
N ASP A 161 11.10 7.88 4.91
CA ASP A 161 12.32 8.52 5.41
C ASP A 161 13.55 7.71 5.02
N TRP A 162 14.64 8.41 4.70
CA TRP A 162 15.95 7.80 4.75
C TRP A 162 16.29 7.50 6.19
N VAL A 163 16.89 6.35 6.47
CA VAL A 163 17.28 5.98 7.83
C VAL A 163 18.70 5.41 7.89
N ARG A 164 19.38 5.62 9.01
CA ARG A 164 20.66 4.96 9.29
C ARG A 164 20.42 3.80 10.24
N ALA A 165 20.89 2.62 9.84
CA ALA A 165 20.96 1.48 10.73
C ALA A 165 22.17 1.67 11.66
N ASN A 166 21.92 2.07 12.91
CA ASN A 166 22.98 2.27 13.90
C ASN A 166 23.35 0.93 14.57
N SER A 167 22.37 0.08 14.88
CA SER A 167 22.56 -1.30 15.34
C SER A 167 21.32 -2.15 15.07
N LEU A 168 21.43 -3.48 15.18
CA LEU A 168 20.29 -4.41 15.10
C LEU A 168 19.29 -4.25 16.27
N THR A 169 19.70 -3.57 17.35
CA THR A 169 18.95 -3.48 18.62
C THR A 169 18.31 -2.12 18.87
N HIS A 170 18.66 -1.09 18.09
CA HIS A 170 18.10 0.26 18.22
C HIS A 170 17.25 0.60 17.01
N GLN A 171 16.21 1.40 17.22
CA GLN A 171 15.42 1.91 16.11
C GLN A 171 16.30 2.78 15.19
N PRO A 172 16.20 2.60 13.85
CA PRO A 172 16.95 3.40 12.90
C PRO A 172 16.63 4.89 13.05
N GLU A 173 17.66 5.73 12.96
CA GLU A 173 17.51 7.18 13.04
C GLU A 173 17.17 7.77 11.67
N ILE A 174 16.25 8.72 11.64
CA ILE A 174 15.88 9.45 10.41
C ILE A 174 17.10 10.25 9.93
N SER A 175 17.47 10.03 8.68
CA SER A 175 18.55 10.71 7.98
C SER A 175 17.99 11.75 7.02
N ARG A 176 18.66 12.91 6.95
CA ARG A 176 18.37 13.93 5.93
C ARG A 176 19.02 13.64 4.58
N THR A 177 20.01 12.75 4.57
CA THR A 177 20.78 12.36 3.38
C THR A 177 20.44 10.93 2.99
N SER A 178 20.62 10.59 1.71
CA SER A 178 20.47 9.22 1.22
C SER A 178 21.44 8.28 1.94
N THR A 179 20.91 7.18 2.47
CA THR A 179 21.66 6.16 3.21
C THR A 179 21.61 4.79 2.54
N GLY A 180 20.84 4.65 1.44
CA GLY A 180 20.52 3.37 0.84
C GLY A 180 19.51 2.53 1.62
N LEU A 181 19.03 2.99 2.79
CA LEU A 181 18.00 2.35 3.59
C LEU A 181 16.82 3.31 3.81
N ILE A 182 15.62 2.84 3.49
CA ILE A 182 14.39 3.63 3.55
C ILE A 182 13.43 2.97 4.55
N THR A 183 12.81 3.76 5.42
CA THR A 183 11.64 3.34 6.18
C THR A 183 10.39 3.83 5.51
N ILE A 184 9.36 2.99 5.47
CA ILE A 184 8.04 3.32 4.96
C ILE A 184 7.03 2.94 6.01
N THR A 185 6.29 3.94 6.49
CA THR A 185 5.18 3.75 7.43
C THR A 185 3.88 4.09 6.72
N LEU A 186 2.98 3.11 6.65
CA LEU A 186 1.66 3.25 6.07
C LEU A 186 0.60 3.08 7.16
N ARG A 187 -0.33 4.04 7.24
CA ARG A 187 -1.44 4.02 8.20
C ARG A 187 -2.74 4.01 7.43
N VAL A 188 -3.63 3.07 7.74
CA VAL A 188 -4.88 2.84 6.99
C VAL A 188 -6.04 2.65 7.95
N GLN A 189 -7.17 3.28 7.63
CA GLN A 189 -8.40 3.16 8.40
C GLN A 189 -9.27 2.02 7.86
N PRO A 190 -9.72 1.08 8.71
CA PRO A 190 -10.63 0.04 8.29
C PRO A 190 -12.03 0.53 7.95
N GLN A 191 -12.69 -0.10 6.96
CA GLN A 191 -14.04 0.26 6.52
C GLN A 191 -15.17 -0.17 7.48
N ILE A 192 -14.89 -0.47 8.75
CA ILE A 192 -15.93 -0.92 9.68
C ILE A 192 -16.80 0.25 10.14
N GLY A 193 -18.12 0.02 10.15
CA GLY A 193 -19.16 1.03 10.37
C GLY A 193 -18.90 2.00 11.52
N GLN A 194 -18.94 3.28 11.17
CA GLN A 194 -19.09 4.57 11.89
C GLN A 194 -18.77 4.73 13.39
N ASN A 195 -18.75 3.70 14.24
CA ASN A 195 -18.73 3.85 15.69
C ASN A 195 -17.54 3.18 16.41
N ASP A 196 -16.53 2.67 15.70
CA ASP A 196 -15.30 2.16 16.34
C ASP A 196 -14.04 2.88 15.80
N PRO A 197 -13.67 4.05 16.36
CA PRO A 197 -12.52 4.84 15.94
C PRO A 197 -11.16 4.19 16.25
N ALA A 198 -11.10 2.99 16.82
CA ALA A 198 -9.95 2.55 17.60
C ALA A 198 -8.92 1.64 16.91
N ARG A 199 -9.07 1.25 15.63
CA ARG A 199 -8.11 0.31 15.02
C ARG A 199 -7.59 0.76 13.66
N VAL A 200 -6.65 1.70 13.68
CA VAL A 200 -5.79 2.00 12.52
C VAL A 200 -4.85 0.81 12.30
N ILE A 201 -4.74 0.36 11.05
CA ILE A 201 -3.67 -0.57 10.65
C ILE A 201 -2.44 0.30 10.37
N GLU A 202 -1.41 0.14 11.19
CA GLU A 202 -0.13 0.83 11.02
C GLU A 202 0.96 -0.19 10.79
N GLN A 203 1.70 -0.03 9.70
CA GLN A 203 2.75 -0.95 9.35
C GLN A 203 3.98 -0.20 8.82
N THR A 204 5.12 -0.55 9.39
CA THR A 204 6.43 0.01 9.02
C THR A 204 7.29 -1.08 8.39
N ARG A 205 7.95 -0.76 7.28
CA ARG A 205 8.91 -1.64 6.60
C ARG A 205 10.20 -0.88 6.36
N TYR A 206 11.33 -1.56 6.56
CA TYR A 206 12.65 -1.09 6.21
C TYR A 206 13.09 -1.77 4.91
N ILE A 207 13.47 -0.99 3.92
CA ILE A 207 13.79 -1.47 2.57
C ILE A 207 15.12 -0.88 2.16
N SER A 208 16.07 -1.75 1.84
CA SER A 208 17.35 -1.35 1.25
C SER A 208 17.26 -1.25 -0.26
N GLN A 209 17.93 -0.26 -0.82
CA GLN A 209 18.18 -0.16 -2.24
C GLN A 209 19.19 -1.24 -2.64
N ARG A 210 18.88 -2.04 -3.67
CA ARG A 210 19.79 -3.11 -4.12
C ARG A 210 20.91 -2.58 -5.02
N HIS A 211 20.63 -1.55 -5.79
CA HIS A 211 21.51 -0.99 -6.82
C HIS A 211 21.99 0.43 -6.48
N GLY A 212 22.31 0.68 -5.20
CA GLY A 212 22.84 1.98 -4.75
C GLY A 212 24.31 2.15 -5.13
N MET A 213 24.73 3.40 -5.38
CA MET A 213 26.15 3.72 -5.45
C MET A 213 26.77 3.55 -4.07
N TYR A 214 27.43 2.42 -3.85
CA TYR A 214 28.40 2.28 -2.78
C TYR A 214 29.58 3.18 -3.14
N ASN A 215 29.68 4.37 -2.54
CA ASN A 215 30.97 5.04 -2.48
C ASN A 215 31.74 4.31 -1.37
N PRO A 216 32.80 3.55 -1.69
CA PRO A 216 33.64 2.92 -0.68
C PRO A 216 34.28 3.95 0.25
#